data_AF-A0A7C2Y5B5-F1
#
_entry.id   AF-A0A7C2Y5B5-F1
#
_cell.length_a   1.000
_cell.length_b   1.000
_cell.length_c   1.000
_cell.angle_alpha   90.00
_cell.angle_beta   90.00
_cell.angle_gamma   90.00
#
_symmetry.space_group_name_H-M   'P 1'
#
loop_
_entity.id
_entity.type
_entity.pdbx_description
1 polymer ?
#
loop_
_entity_poly.entity_id
_entity_poly.type
_entity_poly.pdbx_seq_one_letter_code
_entity_poly.pdbx_strand_id
1 'polypeptide(L)'
;MATEKLSKALLIAGDIELENLTASHAAFVNFMRAAGKNRKLQKTLGLKKSPLQAHFKKLLPLSHEIELLAPALAKSGPNPEYPWEDPSGNVFAPTDYSFPLINRLQKTPQGIQLLRHIEVFIMRFEELFM
;
A
#
# COMPACT_ATOMS: atom_id res chain seq x y z
N MET A 1 4.13 -8.17 2.72
CA MET A 1 4.63 -6.81 2.38
C MET A 1 4.42 -5.79 3.51
N ALA A 2 5.17 -4.67 3.57
CA ALA A 2 4.98 -3.63 4.60
C ALA A 2 3.62 -2.92 4.51
N THR A 3 3.19 -2.54 3.29
CA THR A 3 1.89 -1.92 3.02
C THR A 3 0.71 -2.86 3.28
N GLU A 4 0.89 -4.15 3.00
CA GLU A 4 -0.08 -5.19 3.37
C GLU A 4 -0.22 -5.30 4.90
N LYS A 5 0.90 -5.38 5.63
CA LYS A 5 0.90 -5.42 7.11
C LYS A 5 0.21 -4.18 7.71
N LEU A 6 0.52 -3.00 7.19
CA LEU A 6 -0.13 -1.74 7.57
C LEU A 6 -1.66 -1.80 7.37
N SER A 7 -2.09 -2.34 6.23
CA SER A 7 -3.51 -2.46 5.90
C SER A 7 -4.23 -3.44 6.83
N LYS A 8 -3.59 -4.59 7.10
CA LYS A 8 -4.11 -5.60 8.04
C LYS A 8 -4.20 -5.05 9.47
N ALA A 9 -3.21 -4.29 9.92
CA ALA A 9 -3.26 -3.63 11.23
C ALA A 9 -4.48 -2.71 11.37
N LEU A 10 -4.84 -1.94 10.34
CA LEU A 10 -6.02 -1.09 10.37
C LEU A 10 -7.32 -1.90 10.46
N LEU A 11 -7.41 -2.99 9.70
CA LEU A 11 -8.60 -3.84 9.70
C LEU A 11 -8.79 -4.50 11.08
N ILE A 12 -7.71 -4.95 11.73
CA ILE A 12 -7.75 -5.46 13.11
C ILE A 12 -8.21 -4.38 14.09
N ALA A 13 -7.66 -3.16 13.99
CA ALA A 13 -8.08 -2.03 14.83
C ALA A 13 -9.55 -1.62 14.62
N GLY A 14 -10.16 -2.01 13.50
CA GLY A 14 -11.57 -1.82 13.18
C GLY A 14 -12.48 -3.01 13.54
N ASP A 15 -12.03 -3.89 14.44
CA ASP A 15 -12.74 -5.10 14.89
C ASP A 15 -13.05 -6.14 13.79
N ILE A 16 -12.24 -6.21 12.73
CA ILE A 16 -12.32 -7.34 11.79
C ILE A 16 -11.63 -8.57 12.39
N GLU A 17 -12.34 -9.69 12.41
CA GLU A 17 -11.80 -10.98 12.84
C GLU A 17 -10.60 -11.42 12.01
N LEU A 18 -9.57 -11.92 12.69
CA LEU A 18 -8.27 -12.31 12.10
C LEU A 18 -8.41 -13.35 10.98
N GLU A 19 -9.41 -14.23 11.07
CA GLU A 19 -9.71 -15.26 10.06
C GLU A 19 -10.08 -14.62 8.72
N ASN A 20 -10.89 -13.56 8.73
CA ASN A 20 -11.30 -12.82 7.53
C ASN A 20 -10.16 -12.00 6.91
N LEU A 21 -9.14 -11.66 7.70
CA LEU A 21 -7.94 -10.93 7.28
C LEU A 21 -6.96 -11.79 6.46
N THR A 22 -6.98 -13.10 6.64
CA THR A 22 -6.09 -14.02 5.90
C THR A 22 -6.60 -14.35 4.50
N ALA A 23 -7.90 -14.13 4.25
CA ALA A 23 -8.55 -14.45 2.98
C ALA A 23 -8.16 -13.53 1.80
N SER A 24 -7.62 -12.33 2.07
CA SER A 24 -7.22 -11.40 1.01
C SER A 24 -5.90 -10.70 1.31
N HIS A 25 -4.98 -10.77 0.33
CA HIS A 25 -3.75 -9.98 0.31
C HIS A 25 -3.94 -8.61 -0.37
N ALA A 26 -5.13 -8.36 -0.96
CA ALA A 26 -5.49 -7.09 -1.60
C ALA A 26 -6.17 -6.13 -0.61
N ALA A 27 -5.38 -5.57 0.31
CA ALA A 27 -5.88 -4.71 1.39
C ALA A 27 -5.40 -3.25 1.30
N PHE A 28 -4.36 -2.95 0.53
CA PHE A 28 -3.71 -1.65 0.52
C PHE A 28 -4.52 -0.57 -0.20
N VAL A 29 -5.16 -0.90 -1.32
CA VAL A 29 -6.06 0.05 -2.00
C VAL A 29 -7.25 0.40 -1.10
N ASN A 30 -7.79 -0.58 -0.38
CA ASN A 30 -8.90 -0.37 0.54
C ASN A 30 -8.50 0.46 1.75
N PHE A 31 -7.31 0.21 2.31
CA PHE A 31 -6.71 1.05 3.34
C PHE A 31 -6.62 2.52 2.87
N MET A 32 -6.12 2.78 1.66
CA MET A 32 -6.00 4.14 1.14
C MET A 32 -7.37 4.83 0.94
N ARG A 33 -8.40 4.08 0.56
CA ARG A 33 -9.79 4.59 0.50
C ARG A 33 -10.34 4.92 1.89
N ALA A 34 -10.02 4.11 2.90
CA ALA A 34 -10.43 4.35 4.28
C ALA A 34 -9.71 5.57 4.87
N ALA A 35 -8.39 5.70 4.63
CA ALA A 35 -7.59 6.85 5.03
C ALA A 35 -8.17 8.18 4.48
N GLY A 36 -8.63 8.19 3.23
CA GLY A 36 -9.31 9.34 2.62
C GLY A 36 -10.62 9.77 3.29
N LYS A 37 -11.18 8.94 4.17
CA LYS A 37 -12.41 9.20 4.95
C LYS A 37 -12.14 9.42 6.45
N ASN A 38 -10.92 9.20 6.92
CA ASN A 38 -10.55 9.25 8.34
C ASN A 38 -10.62 10.71 8.88
N ARG A 39 -11.36 10.92 9.99
CA ARG A 39 -11.55 12.24 10.60
C ARG A 39 -10.31 12.74 11.37
N LYS A 40 -9.55 11.85 12.03
CA LYS A 40 -8.29 12.20 12.68
C LYS A 40 -7.29 12.68 11.62
N LEU A 41 -7.18 11.95 10.51
CA LEU A 41 -6.32 12.32 9.38
C LEU A 41 -6.71 13.67 8.75
N GLN A 42 -8.01 13.97 8.63
CA GLN A 42 -8.49 15.29 8.19
C GLN A 42 -7.97 16.41 9.09
N LYS A 43 -8.06 16.23 10.41
CA LYS A 43 -7.55 17.22 11.38
C LYS A 43 -6.04 17.34 11.31
N THR A 44 -5.31 16.23 11.29
CA THR A 44 -3.84 16.22 11.26
C THR A 44 -3.28 16.89 10.01
N LEU A 45 -3.93 16.70 8.85
CA LEU A 45 -3.50 17.28 7.59
C LEU A 45 -4.10 18.68 7.32
N GLY A 46 -4.98 19.19 8.20
CA GLY A 46 -5.69 20.45 7.99
C GLY A 46 -6.62 20.43 6.76
N LEU A 47 -7.06 19.24 6.31
CA LEU A 47 -7.86 19.07 5.10
C LEU A 47 -9.32 18.75 5.43
N LYS A 48 -10.24 19.39 4.71
CA LYS A 48 -11.65 18.98 4.70
C LYS A 48 -11.81 17.60 4.04
N LYS A 49 -12.89 16.88 4.37
CA LYS A 49 -13.21 15.52 3.87
C LYS A 49 -13.08 15.38 2.35
N SER A 50 -13.70 16.26 1.56
CA SER A 50 -13.71 16.16 0.10
C SER A 50 -12.30 16.34 -0.51
N PRO A 51 -11.53 17.39 -0.15
CA PRO A 51 -10.12 17.51 -0.54
C PRO A 51 -9.27 16.30 -0.14
N LEU A 52 -9.45 15.75 1.06
CA LEU A 52 -8.71 14.57 1.51
C LEU A 52 -9.03 13.34 0.66
N GLN A 53 -10.31 13.09 0.40
CA GLN A 53 -10.74 11.96 -0.42
C GLN A 53 -10.22 12.09 -1.85
N ALA A 54 -10.29 13.29 -2.44
CA ALA A 54 -9.75 13.56 -3.77
C ALA A 54 -8.22 13.36 -3.81
N HIS A 55 -7.53 13.78 -2.75
CA HIS A 55 -6.10 13.59 -2.58
C HIS A 55 -5.72 12.10 -2.59
N PHE A 56 -6.33 11.28 -1.73
CA PHE A 56 -6.06 9.84 -1.70
C PHE A 56 -6.52 9.10 -2.96
N LYS A 57 -7.60 9.54 -3.61
CA LYS A 57 -8.07 8.98 -4.88
C LYS A 57 -7.00 9.06 -5.99
N LYS A 58 -6.20 10.14 -6.01
CA LYS A 58 -5.10 10.31 -6.99
C LYS A 58 -3.94 9.33 -6.75
N LEU A 59 -3.78 8.82 -5.53
CA LEU A 59 -2.72 7.88 -5.16
C LEU A 59 -3.10 6.41 -5.38
N LEU A 60 -4.38 6.11 -5.63
CA LEU A 60 -4.86 4.74 -5.80
C LEU A 60 -4.20 3.97 -6.94
N PRO A 61 -3.91 4.55 -8.13
CA PRO A 61 -3.23 3.80 -9.19
C PRO A 61 -1.86 3.27 -8.75
N LEU A 62 -1.03 4.11 -8.13
CA LEU A 62 0.27 3.69 -7.59
C LEU A 62 0.12 2.70 -6.42
N SER A 63 -0.92 2.88 -5.59
CA SER A 63 -1.19 1.95 -4.49
C SER A 63 -1.57 0.56 -5.00
N HIS A 64 -2.35 0.49 -6.07
CA HIS A 64 -2.72 -0.76 -6.72
C HIS A 64 -1.51 -1.44 -7.37
N GLU A 65 -0.60 -0.68 -8.00
CA GLU A 65 0.65 -1.23 -8.54
C GLU A 65 1.54 -1.83 -7.44
N ILE A 66 1.63 -1.19 -6.26
CA ILE A 66 2.32 -1.77 -5.10
C ILE A 66 1.63 -3.06 -4.65
N GLU A 67 0.30 -3.06 -4.57
CA GLU A 67 -0.47 -4.22 -4.13
C GLU A 67 -0.27 -5.43 -5.04
N LEU A 68 -0.21 -5.23 -6.36
CA LEU A 68 0.03 -6.30 -7.33
C LEU A 68 1.42 -6.97 -7.21
N LEU A 69 2.38 -6.33 -6.54
CA LEU A 69 3.68 -6.92 -6.24
C LEU A 69 3.61 -7.90 -5.05
N ALA A 70 2.48 -8.01 -4.34
CA ALA A 70 2.36 -8.94 -3.22
C ALA A 70 2.53 -10.39 -3.73
N PRO A 71 3.27 -11.27 -3.00
CA PRO A 71 3.53 -12.63 -3.47
C PRO A 71 2.28 -13.39 -3.92
N ALA A 72 1.18 -13.25 -3.17
CA ALA A 72 -0.09 -13.90 -3.48
C ALA A 72 -0.80 -13.34 -4.74
N LEU A 73 -0.41 -12.15 -5.21
CA LEU A 73 -1.00 -11.47 -6.36
C LEU A 73 -0.06 -11.46 -7.58
N ALA A 74 1.26 -11.50 -7.36
CA ALA A 74 2.29 -11.44 -8.39
C ALA A 74 2.32 -12.69 -9.29
N LYS A 75 1.89 -13.86 -8.80
CA LYS A 75 1.95 -15.14 -9.53
C LYS A 75 3.39 -15.40 -10.05
N SER A 76 3.57 -15.62 -11.35
CA SER A 76 4.88 -15.75 -12.04
C SER A 76 5.49 -14.40 -12.45
N GLY A 77 4.99 -13.30 -11.90
CA GLY A 77 5.45 -11.94 -12.14
C GLY A 77 6.41 -11.44 -11.05
N PRO A 78 6.87 -10.19 -11.18
CA PRO A 78 7.84 -9.61 -10.25
C PRO A 78 7.41 -9.65 -8.79
N ASN A 79 8.27 -10.18 -7.92
CA ASN A 79 8.02 -10.34 -6.50
C ASN A 79 9.15 -9.71 -5.67
N PRO A 80 8.89 -8.71 -4.83
CA PRO A 80 9.91 -8.04 -4.05
C PRO A 80 10.34 -8.82 -2.79
N GLU A 81 9.66 -9.91 -2.43
CA GLU A 81 9.94 -10.69 -1.21
C GLU A 81 10.70 -11.99 -1.48
N TYR A 82 10.45 -12.66 -2.60
CA TYR A 82 11.03 -13.97 -2.91
C TYR A 82 11.46 -14.04 -4.37
N PRO A 83 12.46 -14.87 -4.72
CA PRO A 83 12.75 -15.20 -6.11
C PRO A 83 11.50 -15.75 -6.82
N TRP A 84 11.39 -15.47 -8.11
CA TRP A 84 10.29 -15.97 -8.94
C TRP A 84 10.80 -16.43 -10.29
N GLU A 85 10.03 -17.31 -10.91
CA GLU A 85 10.27 -17.81 -12.26
C GLU A 85 9.29 -17.14 -13.23
N ASP A 86 9.79 -16.63 -14.36
CA ASP A 86 8.92 -16.13 -15.43
C ASP A 86 8.31 -17.27 -16.26
N PRO A 87 7.33 -17.00 -17.13
CA PRO A 87 6.74 -18.05 -17.99
C PRO A 87 7.71 -18.75 -18.95
N SER A 88 8.94 -18.25 -19.10
CA SER A 88 9.99 -18.83 -19.96
C SER A 88 10.99 -19.69 -19.18
N GLY A 89 10.82 -19.82 -17.86
CA GLY A 89 11.71 -20.60 -16.99
C GLY A 89 12.90 -19.82 -16.42
N ASN A 90 12.96 -18.49 -16.61
CA ASN A 90 14.04 -17.68 -16.07
C ASN A 90 13.76 -17.36 -14.60
N VAL A 91 14.74 -17.61 -13.73
CA VAL A 91 14.66 -17.28 -12.30
C VAL A 91 15.23 -15.88 -12.05
N PHE A 92 14.46 -15.04 -11.38
CA PHE A 92 14.86 -13.69 -10.98
C PHE A 92 14.96 -13.59 -9.46
N ALA A 93 16.05 -13.01 -8.98
CA ALA A 93 16.17 -12.59 -7.59
C ALA A 93 15.66 -11.14 -7.42
N PRO A 94 14.95 -10.81 -6.33
CA PRO A 94 14.46 -9.45 -6.10
C PRO A 94 15.56 -8.39 -6.09
N THR A 95 16.75 -8.73 -5.60
CA THR A 95 17.91 -7.83 -5.52
C THR A 95 18.47 -7.47 -6.89
N ASP A 96 18.28 -8.34 -7.89
CA ASP A 96 18.84 -8.19 -9.22
C ASP A 96 17.83 -7.62 -10.22
N TYR A 97 16.56 -7.54 -9.82
CA TYR A 97 15.47 -7.05 -10.66
C TYR A 97 15.22 -5.55 -10.44
N SER A 98 15.34 -4.78 -11.53
CA SER A 98 14.99 -3.35 -11.53
C SER A 98 13.48 -3.15 -11.65
N PHE A 99 12.78 -3.02 -10.53
CA PHE A 99 11.34 -2.74 -10.50
C PHE A 99 11.02 -1.36 -11.13
N PRO A 100 10.27 -1.30 -12.26
CA PRO A 100 9.93 -0.02 -12.90
C PRO A 100 9.14 0.93 -11.98
N LEU A 101 8.38 0.36 -11.04
CA LEU A 101 7.62 1.10 -10.03
C LEU A 101 8.52 1.98 -9.14
N ILE A 102 9.74 1.55 -8.84
CA ILE A 102 10.68 2.33 -8.01
C ILE A 102 10.94 3.70 -8.64
N ASN A 103 11.19 3.74 -9.96
CA ASN A 103 11.40 4.99 -10.67
C ASN A 103 10.18 5.93 -10.55
N ARG A 104 8.97 5.39 -10.63
CA ARG A 104 7.75 6.20 -10.49
C ARG A 104 7.58 6.71 -9.07
N LEU A 105 7.85 5.88 -8.06
CA LEU A 105 7.77 6.25 -6.66
C LEU A 105 8.77 7.35 -6.30
N GLN A 106 9.96 7.33 -6.89
CA GLN A 106 11.02 8.30 -6.58
C GLN A 106 10.98 9.58 -7.42
N LYS A 107 10.51 9.50 -8.68
CA LYS A 107 10.64 10.61 -9.65
C LYS A 107 9.34 11.37 -9.91
N THR A 108 8.19 10.84 -9.52
CA THR A 108 6.91 11.54 -9.72
C THR A 108 6.43 12.21 -8.43
N PRO A 109 5.77 13.37 -8.51
CA PRO A 109 5.19 14.02 -7.34
C PRO A 109 4.22 13.11 -6.56
N GLN A 110 3.41 12.33 -7.27
CA GLN A 110 2.45 11.39 -6.69
C GLN A 110 3.17 10.24 -5.97
N GLY A 111 4.27 9.74 -6.54
CA GLY A 111 5.11 8.71 -5.94
C GLY A 111 5.73 9.17 -4.62
N ILE A 112 6.37 10.34 -4.65
CA ILE A 112 7.00 10.94 -3.46
C ILE A 112 5.95 11.17 -2.37
N GLN A 113 4.79 11.68 -2.77
CA GLN A 113 3.70 11.93 -1.83
C GLN A 113 3.14 10.63 -1.23
N LEU A 114 3.01 9.57 -2.03
CA LEU A 114 2.60 8.25 -1.54
C LEU A 114 3.59 7.70 -0.51
N LEU A 115 4.90 7.75 -0.80
CA LEU A 115 5.94 7.32 0.13
C LEU A 115 5.88 8.08 1.46
N ARG A 116 5.72 9.41 1.42
CA ARG A 116 5.56 10.23 2.62
C ARG A 116 4.33 9.84 3.44
N HIS A 117 3.20 9.54 2.79
CA HIS A 117 2.00 9.08 3.52
C HIS A 117 2.23 7.73 4.16
N ILE A 118 2.85 6.77 3.45
CA ILE A 118 3.19 5.45 4.00
C ILE A 118 4.10 5.61 5.22
N GLU A 119 5.14 6.43 5.12
CA GLU A 119 6.05 6.73 6.23
C GLU A 119 5.30 7.31 7.44
N VAL A 120 4.45 8.32 7.23
CA VAL A 120 3.62 8.90 8.29
C VAL A 120 2.68 7.86 8.92
N PHE A 121 2.07 7.00 8.11
CA PHE A 121 1.18 5.96 8.61
C PHE A 121 1.89 4.90 9.43
N ILE A 122 3.12 4.52 9.05
CA ILE A 122 3.94 3.60 9.83
C ILE A 122 4.38 4.25 11.14
N MET A 123 4.87 5.49 11.08
CA MET A 123 5.44 6.19 12.24
C MET A 123 4.40 6.66 13.25
N ARG A 124 3.17 6.97 12.81
CA ARG A 124 2.11 7.54 13.64
C ARG A 124 0.84 6.70 13.58
N PHE A 125 0.98 5.39 13.41
CA PHE A 125 -0.16 4.49 13.20
C PHE A 125 -1.21 4.63 14.30
N GLU A 126 -0.78 4.49 15.55
CA GLU A 126 -1.68 4.53 16.71
C GLU A 126 -2.41 5.87 16.79
N GLU A 127 -1.68 6.98 16.70
CA GLU A 127 -2.27 8.33 16.77
C GLU A 127 -3.34 8.58 15.69
N LEU A 128 -3.11 8.06 14.49
CA LEU A 128 -3.96 8.32 13.33
C LEU A 128 -5.16 7.36 13.23
N PHE A 129 -5.03 6.15 13.77
CA PHE A 129 -5.96 5.05 13.51
C PHE A 129 -6.52 4.35 14.75
N MET A 130 -5.96 4.56 15.95
CA MET A 130 -6.50 4.11 17.24
C MET A 130 -7.01 5.32 18.03
#